data_AF-A0AAV8XJL7-F1
#
_entry.id   AF-A0AAV8XJL7-F1
#
_cell.length_a   1.000
_cell.length_b   1.000
_cell.length_c   1.000
_cell.angle_alpha   90.00
_cell.angle_beta   90.00
_cell.angle_gamma   90.00
#
_symmetry.space_group_name_H-M   'P 1'
#
loop_
_entity.id
_entity.type
_entity.pdbx_description
1 polymer ?
#
loop_
_entity_poly.entity_id
_entity_poly.type
_entity_poly.pdbx_seq_one_letter_code
_entity_poly.pdbx_strand_id
1 'polypeptide(L)' 'MARQSPCALLDLSSLPPTKAACAQHSLRVYLQVQEWLGNRLPSTEWGWKLVEGQLLPVKITLPPAPESLLSL' A
#
# COMPACT_ATOMS: atom_id res chain seq x y z
N MET A 1 43.63 2.28 -10.66
CA MET A 1 42.29 2.14 -11.27
C MET A 1 41.61 0.93 -10.65
N ALA A 2 40.79 1.13 -9.61
CA ALA A 2 39.98 0.08 -9.02
C ALA A 2 38.52 0.30 -9.46
N ARG A 3 37.90 -0.76 -9.96
CA ARG A 3 36.57 -0.80 -10.55
C ARG A 3 35.54 -0.32 -9.53
N GLN A 4 34.76 0.70 -9.87
CA GLN A 4 33.58 1.06 -9.11
C GLN A 4 32.55 -0.05 -9.30
N SER A 5 32.24 -0.79 -8.24
CA SER A 5 31.08 -1.68 -8.20
C SER A 5 29.81 -0.82 -8.28
N PRO A 6 28.84 -1.10 -9.15
CA PRO A 6 27.64 -0.28 -9.29
C PRO A 6 26.62 -0.67 -8.21
N CYS A 7 26.96 -0.44 -6.94
CA CYS A 7 26.13 -0.83 -5.79
C CYS A 7 25.36 0.37 -5.21
N ALA A 8 24.76 1.18 -6.07
CA ALA A 8 23.97 2.35 -5.67
C ALA A 8 22.73 2.55 -6.56
N LEU A 9 22.12 1.47 -7.05
CA LEU A 9 21.13 1.58 -8.13
C LEU A 9 19.66 1.72 -7.69
N LEU A 10 19.27 1.35 -6.46
CA LEU A 10 17.91 1.61 -5.97
C LEU A 10 17.84 1.48 -4.44
N ASP A 11 17.61 2.59 -3.72
CA ASP A 11 17.17 2.51 -2.33
C ASP A 11 15.68 2.17 -2.31
N LEU A 12 15.36 0.93 -1.93
CA LEU A 12 13.98 0.44 -1.86
C LEU A 12 13.11 1.27 -0.92
N SER A 13 13.72 1.93 0.08
CA SER A 13 13.03 2.81 1.04
C SER A 13 12.56 4.12 0.40
N SER A 14 13.20 4.54 -0.70
CA SER A 14 12.86 5.75 -1.44
C SER A 14 11.76 5.56 -2.49
N LEU A 15 11.34 4.31 -2.71
CA LEU A 15 10.34 3.99 -3.71
C LEU A 15 8.98 4.56 -3.31
N PRO A 16 8.27 5.22 -4.25
CA PRO A 16 6.90 5.62 -3.99
C PRO A 16 6.02 4.38 -3.79
N PRO A 17 4.92 4.49 -3.04
CA PRO A 17 3.92 3.44 -2.96
C PRO A 17 3.42 3.07 -4.36
N THR A 18 3.12 1.79 -4.57
CA THR A 18 2.47 1.36 -5.82
C THR A 18 1.11 2.04 -5.98
N LYS A 19 0.64 2.19 -7.22
CA LYS A 19 -0.69 2.77 -7.51
C LYS A 19 -1.82 2.10 -6.72
N ALA A 20 -1.76 0.77 -6.59
CA ALA A 20 -2.74 0.00 -5.81
C ALA A 20 -2.67 0.30 -4.31
N ALA A 21 -1.46 0.41 -3.75
CA ALA A 21 -1.28 0.77 -2.34
C ALA A 21 -1.74 2.21 -2.05
N CYS A 22 -1.45 3.14 -2.96
CA CYS A 22 -1.91 4.53 -2.88
C CYS A 22 -3.45 4.61 -2.89
N ALA A 23 -4.12 3.88 -3.80
CA ALA A 23 -5.59 3.84 -3.84
C ALA A 23 -6.21 3.33 -2.53
N GLN A 24 -5.64 2.27 -1.94
CA GLN A 24 -6.11 1.76 -0.65
C GLN A 24 -5.88 2.75 0.49
N HIS A 25 -4.76 3.48 0.46
CA HIS A 25 -4.51 4.56 1.41
C HIS A 25 -5.55 5.67 1.30
N SER A 26 -5.88 6.12 0.08
CA SER A 26 -6.90 7.14 -0.15
C SER A 26 -8.28 6.75 0.40
N LEU A 27 -8.69 5.48 0.24
CA LEU A 27 -9.94 4.99 0.80
C LEU A 27 -9.99 5.10 2.33
N ARG A 28 -8.90 4.72 3.01
CA ARG A 28 -8.83 4.79 4.48
C ARG A 28 -8.81 6.23 4.99
N VAL A 29 -8.08 7.12 4.31
CA VAL A 29 -8.08 8.55 4.64
C VAL A 29 -9.48 9.14 4.47
N TYR A 30 -10.17 8.79 3.38
CA TYR A 30 -11.55 9.22 3.16
C TYR A 30 -12.47 8.75 4.30
N LEU A 31 -12.41 7.47 4.68
CA LEU A 31 -13.18 6.95 5.81
C LEU A 31 -12.91 7.73 7.10
N GLN A 32 -11.64 8.01 7.41
CA GLN A 32 -11.26 8.77 8.60
C GLN A 32 -11.84 10.18 8.62
N VAL A 33 -11.83 10.86 7.46
CA VAL A 33 -12.42 12.20 7.31
C VAL A 33 -13.94 12.13 7.47
N GLN A 34 -14.60 11.09 6.94
CA GLN A 34 -16.04 10.89 7.09
C GLN A 34 -16.43 10.67 8.56
N GLU A 35 -15.64 9.93 9.32
CA GLU A 35 -15.84 9.78 10.77
C GLU A 35 -15.76 11.12 11.50
N TRP A 36 -14.78 11.97 11.16
CA TRP A 36 -14.67 13.32 11.74
C TRP A 36 -15.86 14.21 11.41
N LEU A 37 -16.50 13.99 10.26
CA LEU A 37 -17.72 14.69 9.86
C LEU A 37 -18.99 14.09 10.49
N GLY A 38 -18.88 12.99 11.24
CA GLY A 38 -20.01 12.29 11.86
C GLY A 38 -20.74 11.31 10.94
N ASN A 39 -20.22 11.07 9.73
CA ASN A 39 -20.79 10.11 8.79
C ASN A 39 -20.27 8.71 9.09
N ARG A 40 -21.17 7.78 9.39
CA ARG A 40 -20.82 6.37 9.65
C ARG A 40 -20.91 5.57 8.37
N LEU A 41 -19.75 5.26 7.79
CA LEU A 41 -19.63 4.39 6.62
C LEU A 41 -19.09 3.01 7.03
N PRO A 42 -19.45 1.94 6.29
CA PRO A 42 -18.98 0.58 6.59
C PRO A 42 -17.49 0.43 6.23
N SER A 43 -16.61 0.24 7.22
CA SER A 43 -15.16 0.22 7.00
C SER A 43 -14.68 -0.79 5.94
N THR A 44 -15.38 -1.91 5.78
CA THR A 44 -15.08 -2.96 4.80
C THR A 44 -15.18 -2.53 3.34
N GLU A 45 -15.87 -1.42 3.06
CA GLU A 45 -15.95 -0.82 1.71
C GLU A 45 -14.84 0.21 1.47
N TRP A 46 -14.09 0.60 2.51
CA TRP A 46 -13.16 1.72 2.47
C TRP A 46 -11.73 1.34 2.89
N GLY A 47 -11.21 0.26 2.27
CA GLY A 47 -9.83 -0.15 2.42
C GLY A 47 -9.49 -0.87 3.73
N TRP A 48 -10.51 -1.42 4.40
CA TRP A 48 -10.39 -2.36 5.51
C TRP A 48 -11.00 -3.71 5.16
N LYS A 49 -10.53 -4.76 5.83
CA LYS A 49 -11.10 -6.10 5.73
C LYS A 49 -11.34 -6.67 7.13
N LEU A 50 -12.41 -7.44 7.28
CA LEU A 50 -12.68 -8.16 8.52
C LEU A 50 -11.98 -9.52 8.47
N VAL A 51 -11.07 -9.77 9.40
CA VAL A 51 -10.37 -11.05 9.55
C VAL A 51 -10.48 -11.46 11.00
N GLU A 52 -11.12 -12.61 11.27
CA GLU A 52 -11.28 -13.15 12.63
C GLU A 52 -11.89 -12.14 13.63
N GLY A 53 -12.85 -11.34 13.17
CA GLY A 53 -13.51 -10.30 13.99
C GLY A 53 -12.70 -9.01 14.17
N GLN A 54 -11.50 -8.91 13.58
CA GLN A 54 -10.66 -7.72 13.62
C GLN A 54 -10.68 -6.98 12.27
N LEU A 55 -10.77 -5.66 12.32
CA LEU A 55 -10.59 -4.81 11.15
C LEU A 55 -9.10 -4.62 10.87
N LEU A 56 -8.63 -5.16 9.75
CA LEU A 56 -7.26 -5.01 9.27
C LEU A 56 -7.23 -4.14 8.02
N PRO A 57 -6.22 -3.26 7.86
CA PRO A 57 -6.11 -2.43 6.67
C PRO A 57 -5.73 -3.28 5.47
N VAL A 58 -6.41 -3.05 4.34
CA VAL A 58 -6.01 -3.61 3.04
C VAL A 58 -4.81 -2.81 2.54
N LYS A 59 -3.62 -3.41 2.57
CA LYS A 59 -2.39 -2.70 2.19
C LYS A 59 -2.28 -2.49 0.68
N ILE A 60 -2.61 -3.51 -0.09
CA ILE A 60 -2.51 -3.54 -1.55
C ILE A 60 -3.45 -4.63 -2.10
N THR A 61 -3.98 -4.43 -3.30
CA THR A 61 -4.89 -5.39 -3.98
C THR A 61 -4.26 -6.11 -5.17
N LEU A 62 -3.08 -5.65 -5.59
CA LEU A 62 -2.29 -6.21 -6.68
C LEU A 62 -0.96 -6.72 -6.12
N PRO A 63 -0.27 -7.63 -6.84
CA PRO A 63 1.08 -8.01 -6.45
C PRO A 63 2.00 -6.77 -6.38
N PRO A 64 2.92 -6.72 -5.41
CA PRO A 64 3.78 -5.56 -5.19
C PRO A 64 4.75 -5.31 -6.37
N ALA A 65 5.07 -6.35 -7.13
CA ALA A 65 5.88 -6.30 -8.33
C ALA A 65 5.37 -7.33 -9.36
N PRO A 66 5.65 -7.15 -10.67
CA PRO A 66 5.38 -8.16 -11.68
C PRO A 66 6.16 -9.45 -11.40
N GLU A 67 5.58 -10.61 -11.72
CA GLU A 67 6.23 -11.91 -11.46
C GLU A 67 7.57 -12.05 -12.18
N SER A 68 7.72 -11.48 -13.38
CA SER A 68 8.99 -11.47 -14.12
C SER A 68 10.14 -10.80 -13.37
N LEU A 69 9.82 -9.90 -12.43
CA LEU A 69 10.81 -9.23 -11.57
C LEU A 69 11.15 -10.10 -10.35
N LEU A 70 10.20 -10.90 -9.86
CA LEU A 70 10.40 -11.81 -8.73
C LEU A 70 11.16 -13.10 -9.10
N SER A 71 11.24 -13.42 -10.39
CA SER A 71 11.91 -14.61 -10.92
C SER A 71 13.35 -14.36 -11.42
N LEU A 72 13.89 -13.16 -11.23
CA LEU A 72 15.30 -12.80 -11.52
C LEU A 72 16.24 -13.37 -10.47
#